data_AF-A0AAN7LK92-F1
#
_entry.id   AF-A0AAN7LK92-F1
#
_cell.length_a   1.000
_cell.length_b   1.000
_cell.length_c   1.000
_cell.angle_alpha   90.00
_cell.angle_beta   90.00
_cell.angle_gamma   90.00
#
_symmetry.space_group_name_H-M   'P 1'
#
loop_
_entity.id
_entity.type
_entity.pdbx_description
1 polymer ?
#
loop_
_entity_poly.entity_id
_entity_poly.type
_entity_poly.pdbx_seq_one_letter_code
_entity_poly.pdbx_strand_id
1 'polypeptide(L)'
;MASASGVLRSIFLASAIFLSATNALNASSSSSSNSVDVRLSEIKTFCKATPYPDACADSLKLSISISISPDILTFLLQTLDAAVSEATKLSALLGSSRAGVVEHRKGALEDCQELQQITVSSLQRSVSRARAGDTRKLSDARTYLSAALTNKATCLEGLSSASGPGKLALVSFIHDTYKHVRNSLSILARSAGGHSASGRKGRRLGGFPEWVSEKARRVLEEDEYDPSDIITVAADGSGNFTTVSDAISFAPNNSYDRTIIYIREGVYEEYVNIPQNKTNIVLLGDGAGVTVVTGSRSFADGWTTFRSATVGKSHRLVCFCSRRQLTFR
;
A
#
# COMPACT_ATOMS: atom_id res chain seq x y z
N MET A 1 78.51 -9.00 -40.10
CA MET A 1 78.59 -7.78 -40.95
C MET A 1 78.46 -6.57 -40.02
N ALA A 2 79.11 -5.44 -40.31
CA ALA A 2 79.08 -4.12 -39.62
C ALA A 2 78.83 -4.13 -38.07
N SER A 3 79.82 -3.93 -37.19
CA SER A 3 80.73 -2.78 -37.02
C SER A 3 80.05 -1.47 -36.61
N ALA A 4 80.25 -1.06 -35.36
CA ALA A 4 80.33 0.34 -34.90
C ALA A 4 80.94 0.42 -33.49
N SER A 5 81.93 1.27 -33.28
CA SER A 5 82.55 1.54 -31.97
C SER A 5 82.82 3.04 -31.81
N GLY A 6 82.40 3.64 -30.69
CA GLY A 6 82.64 5.05 -30.37
C GLY A 6 81.82 5.46 -29.14
N VAL A 7 82.36 5.74 -27.95
CA VAL A 7 83.34 6.79 -27.53
C VAL A 7 82.67 8.10 -27.08
N LEU A 8 82.48 8.16 -25.75
CA LEU A 8 82.86 9.27 -24.85
C LEU A 8 82.11 10.64 -24.91
N ARG A 9 81.46 10.98 -23.78
CA ARG A 9 81.54 12.23 -22.96
C ARG A 9 80.22 12.40 -22.18
N SER A 10 80.17 12.33 -20.85
CA SER A 10 80.90 13.07 -19.80
C SER A 10 80.41 14.51 -19.58
N ILE A 11 79.42 14.66 -18.69
CA ILE A 11 79.24 15.86 -17.85
C ILE A 11 79.15 15.36 -16.40
N PHE A 12 79.79 16.07 -15.47
CA PHE A 12 80.04 15.63 -14.09
C PHE A 12 79.29 16.51 -13.07
N LEU A 13 78.85 15.87 -11.98
CA LEU A 13 78.56 16.39 -10.64
C LEU A 13 77.85 17.75 -10.45
N ALA A 14 76.73 17.68 -9.72
CA ALA A 14 76.43 18.61 -8.64
C ALA A 14 76.04 17.83 -7.38
N SER A 15 76.91 17.82 -6.37
CA SER A 15 76.69 17.34 -5.00
C SER A 15 76.04 18.44 -4.14
N ALA A 16 75.39 18.21 -3.00
CA ALA A 16 74.84 17.00 -2.34
C ALA A 16 73.46 17.40 -1.76
N ILE A 17 72.85 16.95 -0.64
CA ILE A 17 73.10 16.07 0.53
C ILE A 17 71.69 15.55 0.95
N PHE A 18 71.43 14.49 1.73
CA PHE A 18 72.04 13.88 2.93
C PHE A 18 71.77 12.36 2.94
N LEU A 19 72.38 11.61 3.87
CA LEU A 19 72.01 10.22 4.19
C LEU A 19 71.20 10.10 5.49
N SER A 20 70.50 8.96 5.62
CA SER A 20 70.03 8.29 6.85
C SER A 20 68.64 8.65 7.43
N ALA A 21 68.19 7.77 8.34
CA ALA A 21 66.92 7.75 9.10
C ALA A 21 65.64 7.15 8.44
N THR A 22 65.48 5.82 8.64
CA THR A 22 64.25 5.09 9.02
C THR A 22 63.02 5.00 8.10
N ASN A 23 62.55 3.75 7.89
CA ASN A 23 61.22 3.42 7.39
C ASN A 23 60.12 3.79 8.39
N ALA A 24 59.24 4.77 8.10
CA ALA A 24 58.01 4.99 8.87
C ALA A 24 56.94 5.86 8.14
N LEU A 25 56.39 5.39 7.02
CA LEU A 25 55.09 5.89 6.50
C LEU A 25 54.22 4.72 6.01
N ASN A 26 53.57 4.06 6.96
CA ASN A 26 52.38 3.25 6.72
C ASN A 26 51.26 3.80 7.62
N ALA A 27 50.01 3.70 7.17
CA ALA A 27 48.92 4.64 7.47
C ALA A 27 49.15 6.07 6.91
N SER A 28 48.12 6.83 6.55
CA SER A 28 46.68 6.61 6.78
C SER A 28 45.81 6.90 5.54
N SER A 29 45.10 5.87 5.05
CA SER A 29 44.02 5.97 4.06
C SER A 29 42.72 5.29 4.53
N SER A 30 42.59 5.08 5.84
CA SER A 30 41.58 4.21 6.50
C SER A 30 40.30 4.92 6.98
N SER A 31 40.09 6.20 6.64
CA SER A 31 38.94 6.98 7.13
C SER A 31 37.62 6.64 6.40
N SER A 32 37.67 6.31 5.11
CA SER A 32 36.50 5.98 4.28
C SER A 32 36.00 4.55 4.50
N SER A 33 36.90 3.56 4.64
CA SER A 33 36.53 2.17 4.92
C SER A 33 35.85 2.03 6.27
N ASN A 34 36.43 2.62 7.31
CA ASN A 34 35.99 2.45 8.69
C ASN A 34 34.64 3.14 8.94
N SER A 35 34.41 4.28 8.29
CA SER A 35 33.09 4.93 8.34
C SER A 35 32.03 4.08 7.64
N VAL A 36 32.27 3.57 6.43
CA VAL A 36 31.30 2.71 5.73
C VAL A 36 30.93 1.45 6.53
N ASP A 37 31.89 0.77 7.15
CA ASP A 37 31.61 -0.46 7.91
C ASP A 37 30.85 -0.20 9.22
N VAL A 38 31.22 0.83 9.98
CA VAL A 38 30.45 1.26 11.17
C VAL A 38 28.99 1.53 10.81
N ARG A 39 28.74 2.22 9.70
CA ARG A 39 27.39 2.57 9.22
C ARG A 39 26.60 1.34 8.76
N LEU A 40 27.27 0.37 8.13
CA LEU A 40 26.69 -0.93 7.82
C LEU A 40 26.34 -1.72 9.10
N SER A 41 27.15 -1.59 10.16
CA SER A 41 26.90 -2.22 11.47
C SER A 41 25.71 -1.59 12.21
N GLU A 42 25.52 -0.26 12.13
CA GLU A 42 24.36 0.47 12.64
C GLU A 42 23.08 -0.05 11.97
N ILE A 43 23.06 -0.06 10.63
CA ILE A 43 21.93 -0.50 9.81
C ILE A 43 21.58 -1.96 10.11
N LYS A 44 22.56 -2.87 10.13
CA LYS A 44 22.36 -4.27 10.50
C LYS A 44 21.77 -4.40 11.90
N THR A 45 22.25 -3.61 12.87
CA THR A 45 21.79 -3.67 14.26
C THR A 45 20.37 -3.13 14.42
N PHE A 46 19.99 -2.08 13.68
CA PHE A 46 18.62 -1.58 13.60
C PHE A 46 17.68 -2.62 12.95
N CYS A 47 18.09 -3.20 11.82
CA CYS A 47 17.29 -4.14 11.04
C CYS A 47 17.07 -5.51 11.72
N LYS A 48 17.93 -5.94 12.66
CA LYS A 48 17.68 -7.11 13.52
C LYS A 48 16.33 -7.07 14.26
N ALA A 49 15.78 -5.87 14.50
CA ALA A 49 14.46 -5.68 15.13
C ALA A 49 13.29 -5.63 14.12
N THR A 50 13.47 -6.14 12.90
CA THR A 50 12.44 -6.23 11.86
C THR A 50 12.19 -7.68 11.43
N PRO A 51 10.99 -8.04 10.93
CA PRO A 51 10.69 -9.41 10.52
C PRO A 51 11.53 -9.97 9.37
N TYR A 52 12.14 -9.11 8.54
CA TYR A 52 13.05 -9.52 7.46
C TYR A 52 14.31 -8.62 7.47
N PRO A 53 15.31 -8.92 8.32
CA PRO A 53 16.48 -8.05 8.52
C PRO A 53 17.24 -7.73 7.24
N ASP A 54 17.38 -8.70 6.33
CA ASP A 54 18.13 -8.53 5.08
C ASP A 54 17.42 -7.55 4.13
N ALA A 55 16.11 -7.73 3.91
CA ALA A 55 15.30 -6.81 3.11
C ALA A 55 15.21 -5.40 3.73
N CYS A 56 15.34 -5.28 5.06
CA CYS A 56 15.51 -4.01 5.74
C CYS A 56 16.88 -3.39 5.41
N ALA A 57 17.98 -4.14 5.55
CA ALA A 57 19.33 -3.65 5.26
C ALA A 57 19.48 -3.27 3.77
N ASP A 58 18.88 -4.03 2.86
CA ASP A 58 18.82 -3.75 1.42
C ASP A 58 18.11 -2.43 1.12
N SER A 59 16.99 -2.15 1.80
CA SER A 59 16.25 -0.87 1.69
C SER A 59 17.08 0.34 2.13
N LEU A 60 18.07 0.11 3.00
CA LEU A 60 18.89 1.14 3.64
C LEU A 60 20.31 1.26 3.07
N LYS A 61 20.63 0.55 1.96
CA LYS A 61 21.93 0.65 1.28
C LYS A 61 22.28 2.09 0.84
N LEU A 62 21.28 2.89 0.45
CA LEU A 62 21.48 4.31 0.09
C LEU A 62 21.78 5.22 1.29
N SER A 63 21.56 4.75 2.53
CA SER A 63 21.91 5.48 3.76
C SER A 63 23.39 5.38 4.12
N ILE A 64 24.12 4.47 3.48
CA ILE A 64 25.56 4.25 3.67
C ILE A 64 26.37 5.36 2.98
N SER A 65 25.88 5.89 1.85
CA SER A 65 26.55 6.95 1.06
C SER A 65 26.25 8.39 1.52
N ILE A 66 25.49 8.58 2.61
CA ILE A 66 25.09 9.90 3.11
C ILE A 66 25.62 10.11 4.53
N SER A 67 26.33 11.22 4.75
CA SER A 67 27.06 11.58 5.98
C SER A 67 26.17 12.06 7.15
N ILE A 68 24.89 11.66 7.17
CA ILE A 68 23.90 12.09 8.17
C ILE A 68 23.52 10.91 9.06
N SER A 69 23.60 11.07 10.38
CA SER A 69 23.05 10.10 11.36
C SER A 69 21.53 9.94 11.15
N PRO A 70 21.02 8.78 10.69
CA PRO A 70 19.62 8.63 10.35
C PRO A 70 18.82 8.39 11.63
N ASP A 71 17.79 9.18 11.83
CA ASP A 71 16.78 8.88 12.84
C ASP A 71 15.92 7.68 12.41
N ILE A 72 15.19 7.10 13.37
CA ILE A 72 14.17 6.08 13.13
C ILE A 72 13.17 6.53 12.04
N LEU A 73 12.84 7.83 11.96
CA LEU A 73 12.00 8.37 10.89
C LEU A 73 12.68 8.30 9.52
N THR A 74 13.99 8.54 9.41
CA THR A 74 14.74 8.41 8.15
C THR A 74 14.71 6.97 7.65
N PHE A 75 15.02 6.00 8.53
CA PHE A 75 14.97 4.58 8.19
C PHE A 75 13.54 4.09 7.86
N LEU A 76 12.52 4.61 8.56
CA LEU A 76 11.12 4.35 8.25
C LEU A 76 10.76 4.81 6.83
N LEU A 77 11.12 6.05 6.47
CA LEU A 77 10.80 6.62 5.17
C LEU A 77 11.51 5.88 4.04
N GLN A 78 12.79 5.52 4.20
CA GLN A 78 13.53 4.76 3.20
C GLN A 78 12.96 3.34 3.03
N THR A 79 12.55 2.67 4.12
CA THR A 79 11.89 1.35 4.04
C THR A 79 10.49 1.45 3.39
N LEU A 80 9.76 2.55 3.62
CA LEU A 80 8.47 2.82 2.98
C LEU A 80 8.62 3.15 1.48
N ASP A 81 9.60 3.97 1.09
CA ASP A 81 9.83 4.32 -0.31
C ASP A 81 10.34 3.08 -1.10
N ALA A 82 11.12 2.18 -0.47
CA ALA A 82 11.42 0.86 -1.00
C ALA A 82 10.16 -0.03 -1.14
N ALA A 83 9.27 -0.03 -0.13
CA ALA A 83 8.01 -0.76 -0.20
C ALA A 83 7.09 -0.24 -1.33
N VAL A 84 7.05 1.08 -1.57
CA VAL A 84 6.37 1.67 -2.73
C VAL A 84 6.98 1.19 -4.03
N SER A 85 8.32 1.16 -4.14
CA SER A 85 9.03 0.72 -5.36
C SER A 85 8.74 -0.73 -5.71
N GLU A 86 8.81 -1.66 -4.75
CA GLU A 86 8.45 -3.06 -5.01
C GLU A 86 6.94 -3.23 -5.28
N ALA A 87 6.10 -2.41 -4.64
CA ALA A 87 4.66 -2.48 -4.85
C ALA A 87 4.23 -1.99 -6.24
N THR A 88 4.89 -0.98 -6.81
CA THR A 88 4.62 -0.55 -8.20
C THR A 88 5.16 -1.55 -9.22
N LYS A 89 6.32 -2.18 -8.98
CA LYS A 89 6.82 -3.29 -9.81
C LYS A 89 5.84 -4.46 -9.85
N LEU A 90 5.33 -4.90 -8.69
CA LEU A 90 4.31 -5.95 -8.61
C LEU A 90 3.00 -5.53 -9.32
N SER A 91 2.58 -4.27 -9.18
CA SER A 91 1.41 -3.75 -9.90
C SER A 91 1.59 -3.73 -11.42
N ALA A 92 2.82 -3.50 -11.92
CA ALA A 92 3.13 -3.59 -13.34
C ALA A 92 3.14 -5.05 -13.82
N LEU A 93 3.76 -5.97 -13.07
CA LEU A 93 3.74 -7.41 -13.40
C LEU A 93 2.32 -7.96 -13.50
N LEU A 94 1.45 -7.67 -12.52
CA LEU A 94 0.04 -8.08 -12.53
C LEU A 94 -0.77 -7.49 -13.70
N GLY A 95 -0.41 -6.29 -14.15
CA GLY A 95 -1.05 -5.63 -15.29
C GLY A 95 -0.51 -6.04 -16.67
N SER A 96 0.75 -6.48 -16.75
CA SER A 96 1.45 -6.74 -18.03
C SER A 96 1.74 -8.22 -18.32
N SER A 97 1.75 -9.10 -17.31
CA SER A 97 2.02 -10.53 -17.52
C SER A 97 1.25 -11.44 -16.57
N ARG A 98 0.16 -12.02 -17.10
CA ARG A 98 -0.51 -13.20 -16.53
C ARG A 98 0.11 -14.52 -17.05
N ALA A 99 1.26 -14.46 -17.72
CA ALA A 99 1.82 -15.58 -18.47
C ALA A 99 2.17 -16.78 -17.57
N GLY A 100 1.66 -17.96 -17.93
CA GLY A 100 1.91 -19.20 -17.19
C GLY A 100 1.18 -19.33 -15.85
N VAL A 101 0.22 -18.46 -15.54
CA VAL A 101 -0.73 -18.66 -14.42
C VAL A 101 -2.08 -19.07 -15.00
N VAL A 102 -2.60 -20.21 -14.54
CA VAL A 102 -3.93 -20.73 -14.89
C VAL A 102 -4.87 -20.52 -13.72
N GLU A 103 -5.89 -19.68 -13.91
CA GLU A 103 -6.91 -19.36 -12.90
C GLU A 103 -7.99 -20.45 -12.84
N HIS A 104 -8.04 -21.21 -11.74
CA HIS A 104 -9.14 -22.14 -11.44
C HIS A 104 -10.33 -21.47 -10.72
N ARG A 105 -10.19 -20.19 -10.36
CA ARG A 105 -11.26 -19.33 -9.84
C ARG A 105 -11.29 -18.03 -10.65
N LYS A 106 -12.47 -17.63 -11.12
CA LYS A 106 -12.70 -16.49 -12.01
C LYS A 106 -12.31 -15.18 -11.32
N GLY A 107 -11.31 -14.48 -11.87
CA GLY A 107 -10.89 -13.15 -11.43
C GLY A 107 -9.86 -13.12 -10.29
N ALA A 108 -9.22 -14.25 -9.95
CA ALA A 108 -8.17 -14.27 -8.92
C ALA A 108 -6.96 -13.37 -9.25
N LEU A 109 -6.57 -13.27 -10.53
CA LEU A 109 -5.52 -12.34 -10.96
C LEU A 109 -6.00 -10.88 -11.01
N GLU A 110 -7.29 -10.66 -11.27
CA GLU A 110 -7.89 -9.32 -11.24
C GLU A 110 -8.04 -8.81 -9.80
N ASP A 111 -8.43 -9.67 -8.87
CA ASP A 111 -8.45 -9.37 -7.44
C ASP A 111 -7.05 -9.03 -6.94
N CYS A 112 -6.03 -9.82 -7.31
CA CYS A 112 -4.65 -9.47 -7.00
C CYS A 112 -4.22 -8.13 -7.60
N GLN A 113 -4.59 -7.85 -8.85
CA GLN A 113 -4.28 -6.58 -9.52
C GLN A 113 -4.95 -5.39 -8.81
N GLU A 114 -6.22 -5.52 -8.45
CA GLU A 114 -6.99 -4.51 -7.72
C GLU A 114 -6.44 -4.32 -6.29
N LEU A 115 -6.33 -5.39 -5.50
CA LEU A 115 -5.77 -5.38 -4.15
C LEU A 115 -4.33 -4.84 -4.10
N GLN A 116 -3.55 -5.04 -5.16
CA GLN A 116 -2.21 -4.46 -5.27
C GLN A 116 -2.25 -2.95 -5.56
N GLN A 117 -3.13 -2.46 -6.42
CA GLN A 117 -3.35 -1.02 -6.59
C GLN A 117 -3.79 -0.37 -5.28
N ILE A 118 -4.65 -1.07 -4.50
CA ILE A 118 -5.06 -0.64 -3.16
C ILE A 118 -3.87 -0.56 -2.20
N THR A 119 -2.94 -1.51 -2.27
CA THR A 119 -1.67 -1.46 -1.53
C THR A 119 -0.81 -0.28 -1.95
N VAL A 120 -0.61 -0.02 -3.25
CA VAL A 120 0.23 1.09 -3.74
C VAL A 120 -0.28 2.44 -3.21
N SER A 121 -1.58 2.73 -3.34
CA SER A 121 -2.16 3.97 -2.81
C SER A 121 -2.05 4.06 -1.28
N SER A 122 -2.21 2.93 -0.58
CA SER A 122 -2.05 2.84 0.89
C SER A 122 -0.60 3.11 1.33
N LEU A 123 0.39 2.66 0.57
CA LEU A 123 1.81 2.92 0.84
C LEU A 123 2.19 4.38 0.58
N GLN A 124 1.74 4.97 -0.54
CA GLN A 124 1.92 6.41 -0.82
C GLN A 124 1.28 7.29 0.28
N ARG A 125 0.11 6.90 0.78
CA ARG A 125 -0.55 7.53 1.94
C ARG A 125 0.23 7.30 3.24
N SER A 126 0.90 6.16 3.40
CA SER A 126 1.77 5.88 4.55
C SER A 126 3.01 6.78 4.55
N VAL A 127 3.66 6.97 3.39
CA VAL A 127 4.80 7.88 3.21
C VAL A 127 4.41 9.31 3.59
N SER A 128 3.34 9.87 3.01
CA SER A 128 2.93 11.26 3.29
C SER A 128 2.50 11.49 4.74
N ARG A 129 1.94 10.48 5.41
CA ARG A 129 1.62 10.52 6.84
C ARG A 129 2.86 10.40 7.74
N ALA A 130 3.81 9.54 7.38
CA ALA A 130 5.08 9.39 8.10
C ALA A 130 5.95 10.66 8.01
N ARG A 131 6.09 11.25 6.81
CA ARG A 131 6.85 12.52 6.61
C ARG A 131 6.30 13.70 7.45
N ALA A 132 5.06 13.61 7.91
CA ALA A 132 4.40 14.64 8.70
C ALA A 132 4.53 14.48 10.23
N GLY A 133 5.27 13.47 10.73
CA GLY A 133 5.79 13.32 12.11
C GLY A 133 4.79 13.08 13.25
N ASP A 134 3.58 13.63 13.16
CA ASP A 134 2.52 13.59 14.17
C ASP A 134 2.05 12.16 14.49
N THR A 135 1.99 11.81 15.78
CA THR A 135 1.54 10.52 16.32
C THR A 135 0.21 10.04 15.74
N ARG A 136 -0.76 10.95 15.48
CA ARG A 136 -2.03 10.61 14.83
C ARG A 136 -1.83 10.16 13.39
N LYS A 137 -0.94 10.83 12.65
CA LYS A 137 -0.58 10.48 11.26
C LYS A 137 0.26 9.20 11.22
N LEU A 138 1.14 8.96 12.20
CA LEU A 138 1.81 7.66 12.37
C LEU A 138 0.79 6.52 12.62
N SER A 139 -0.31 6.79 13.34
CA SER A 139 -1.42 5.83 13.47
C SER A 139 -2.20 5.62 12.16
N ASP A 140 -2.41 6.66 11.34
CA ASP A 140 -2.96 6.49 9.97
C ASP A 140 -2.06 5.58 9.13
N ALA A 141 -0.74 5.85 9.10
CA ALA A 141 0.23 5.03 8.38
C ALA A 141 0.23 3.57 8.86
N ARG A 142 0.11 3.33 10.17
CA ARG A 142 0.00 1.98 10.74
C ARG A 142 -1.27 1.27 10.24
N THR A 143 -2.36 2.01 10.11
CA THR A 143 -3.64 1.50 9.59
C THR A 143 -3.53 1.14 8.11
N TYR A 144 -2.93 2.01 7.29
CA TYR A 144 -2.71 1.75 5.86
C TYR A 144 -1.76 0.58 5.60
N LEU A 145 -0.66 0.47 6.34
CA LEU A 145 0.25 -0.68 6.26
C LEU A 145 -0.43 -1.99 6.70
N SER A 146 -1.30 -1.94 7.71
CA SER A 146 -2.08 -3.12 8.12
C SER A 146 -3.08 -3.53 7.04
N ALA A 147 -3.76 -2.57 6.40
CA ALA A 147 -4.66 -2.84 5.27
C ALA A 147 -3.92 -3.46 4.07
N ALA A 148 -2.73 -2.97 3.73
CA ALA A 148 -1.89 -3.58 2.68
C ALA A 148 -1.56 -5.06 3.00
N LEU A 149 -1.29 -5.41 4.25
CA LEU A 149 -1.06 -6.80 4.64
C LEU A 149 -2.32 -7.67 4.56
N THR A 150 -3.51 -7.11 4.77
CA THR A 150 -4.79 -7.77 4.49
C THR A 150 -4.97 -8.00 2.99
N ASN A 151 -4.72 -6.99 2.15
CA ASN A 151 -4.81 -7.09 0.69
C ASN A 151 -3.93 -8.23 0.14
N LYS A 152 -2.70 -8.36 0.66
CA LYS A 152 -1.80 -9.48 0.34
C LYS A 152 -2.45 -10.83 0.64
N ALA A 153 -3.07 -10.97 1.82
CA ALA A 153 -3.68 -12.23 2.24
C ALA A 153 -4.83 -12.63 1.31
N THR A 154 -5.75 -11.71 0.99
CA THR A 154 -6.88 -11.96 0.08
C THR A 154 -6.43 -12.25 -1.36
N CYS A 155 -5.38 -11.58 -1.86
CA CYS A 155 -4.77 -11.92 -3.15
C CYS A 155 -4.18 -13.35 -3.16
N LEU A 156 -3.42 -13.72 -2.12
CA LEU A 156 -2.86 -15.07 -2.01
C LEU A 156 -3.92 -16.16 -1.77
N GLU A 157 -5.06 -15.81 -1.15
CA GLU A 157 -6.24 -16.67 -1.05
C GLU A 157 -6.82 -16.97 -2.44
N GLY A 158 -7.05 -15.94 -3.27
CA GLY A 158 -7.50 -16.11 -4.66
C GLY A 158 -6.52 -16.94 -5.51
N LEU A 159 -5.22 -16.69 -5.37
CA LEU A 159 -4.17 -17.46 -6.05
C LEU A 159 -3.96 -18.88 -5.50
N SER A 160 -4.49 -19.21 -4.32
CA SER A 160 -4.24 -20.51 -3.67
C SER A 160 -4.63 -21.69 -4.57
N SER A 161 -5.78 -21.59 -5.26
CA SER A 161 -6.30 -22.56 -6.21
C SER A 161 -5.70 -22.49 -7.62
N ALA A 162 -4.92 -21.45 -7.97
CA ALA A 162 -4.35 -21.31 -9.32
C ALA A 162 -3.31 -22.41 -9.65
N SER A 163 -2.91 -22.55 -10.91
CA SER A 163 -1.89 -23.51 -11.37
C SER A 163 -0.93 -22.89 -12.39
N GLY A 164 0.04 -23.68 -12.88
CA GLY A 164 0.97 -23.28 -13.95
C GLY A 164 2.33 -22.74 -13.46
N PRO A 165 3.35 -22.70 -14.33
CA PRO A 165 4.73 -22.39 -13.96
C PRO A 165 4.91 -20.95 -13.44
N GLY A 166 4.09 -20.00 -13.88
CA GLY A 166 4.14 -18.61 -13.43
C GLY A 166 3.70 -18.42 -11.98
N LYS A 167 2.91 -19.35 -11.41
CA LYS A 167 2.34 -19.21 -10.06
C LYS A 167 3.41 -19.06 -8.99
N LEU A 168 4.45 -19.90 -9.01
CA LEU A 168 5.50 -19.88 -7.99
C LEU A 168 6.32 -18.59 -8.03
N ALA A 169 6.65 -18.10 -9.24
CA ALA A 169 7.35 -16.83 -9.42
C ALA A 169 6.50 -15.65 -8.94
N LEU A 170 5.21 -15.59 -9.32
CA LEU A 170 4.29 -14.54 -8.89
C LEU A 170 4.08 -14.55 -7.36
N VAL A 171 3.88 -15.72 -6.76
CA VAL A 171 3.72 -15.86 -5.31
C VAL A 171 5.01 -15.48 -4.56
N SER A 172 6.20 -15.82 -5.08
CA SER A 172 7.46 -15.32 -4.51
C SER A 172 7.52 -13.80 -4.56
N PHE A 173 7.24 -13.18 -5.72
CA PHE A 173 7.26 -11.72 -5.85
C PHE A 173 6.30 -11.05 -4.87
N ILE A 174 5.06 -11.56 -4.74
CA ILE A 174 4.09 -11.11 -3.72
C ILE A 174 4.61 -11.35 -2.29
N HIS A 175 5.42 -12.39 -2.06
CA HIS A 175 6.07 -12.58 -0.78
C HIS A 175 7.17 -11.55 -0.51
N ASP A 176 8.03 -11.30 -1.49
CA ASP A 176 9.19 -10.42 -1.43
C ASP A 176 8.81 -8.94 -1.31
N THR A 177 7.93 -8.42 -2.19
CA THR A 177 7.40 -7.04 -2.13
C THR A 177 6.90 -6.68 -0.73
N TYR A 178 6.17 -7.59 -0.09
CA TYR A 178 5.56 -7.33 1.21
C TYR A 178 6.50 -7.57 2.41
N LYS A 179 7.76 -8.00 2.21
CA LYS A 179 8.80 -7.95 3.25
C LYS A 179 9.03 -6.50 3.70
N HIS A 180 9.17 -5.58 2.73
CA HIS A 180 9.36 -4.15 2.98
C HIS A 180 8.15 -3.52 3.68
N VAL A 181 6.93 -3.95 3.35
CA VAL A 181 5.69 -3.52 4.04
C VAL A 181 5.69 -3.97 5.51
N ARG A 182 6.06 -5.22 5.80
CA ARG A 182 6.16 -5.75 7.18
C ARG A 182 7.29 -5.09 7.98
N ASN A 183 8.44 -4.81 7.35
CA ASN A 183 9.54 -4.10 7.98
C ASN A 183 9.14 -2.65 8.32
N SER A 184 8.51 -1.93 7.37
CA SER A 184 7.97 -0.58 7.60
C SER A 184 7.00 -0.54 8.78
N LEU A 185 6.10 -1.52 8.88
CA LEU A 185 5.16 -1.64 10.00
C LEU A 185 5.86 -1.89 11.35
N SER A 186 6.93 -2.70 11.35
CA SER A 186 7.74 -2.97 12.56
C SER A 186 8.52 -1.75 13.02
N ILE A 187 9.10 -0.98 12.08
CA ILE A 187 9.81 0.27 12.36
C ILE A 187 8.82 1.33 12.89
N LEU A 188 7.66 1.46 12.24
CA LEU A 188 6.60 2.39 12.66
C LEU A 188 6.04 2.06 14.05
N ALA A 189 5.96 0.78 14.42
CA ALA A 189 5.59 0.35 15.76
C ALA A 189 6.66 0.66 16.83
N ARG A 190 7.90 0.99 16.43
CA ARG A 190 8.98 1.47 17.31
C ARG A 190 9.01 3.00 17.43
N SER A 191 8.72 3.74 16.34
CA SER A 191 8.66 5.22 16.39
C SER A 191 7.38 5.75 17.04
N ALA A 192 6.24 5.07 16.84
CA ALA A 192 5.03 5.29 17.64
C ALA A 192 5.20 4.66 19.04
N GLY A 193 6.04 5.30 19.86
CA GLY A 193 6.52 4.81 21.16
C GLY A 193 5.43 4.19 22.03
N GLY A 194 5.79 3.09 22.71
CA GLY A 194 4.85 2.10 23.27
C GLY A 194 3.66 2.68 24.03
N HIS A 195 2.53 2.81 23.35
CA HIS A 195 1.27 3.22 23.98
C HIS A 195 0.78 2.09 24.88
N SER A 196 1.04 2.22 26.18
CA SER A 196 0.30 1.51 27.22
C SER A 196 -1.19 1.65 26.96
N ALA A 197 -1.96 0.59 27.22
CA ALA A 197 -3.37 0.49 26.87
C ALA A 197 -4.25 1.34 27.78
N SER A 198 -4.14 2.68 27.65
CA SER A 198 -4.97 3.65 28.34
C SER A 198 -6.45 3.29 28.15
N GLY A 199 -7.16 3.18 29.28
CA GLY A 199 -8.37 2.38 29.38
C GLY A 199 -9.43 2.76 28.36
N ARG A 200 -9.80 1.81 27.49
CA ARG A 200 -10.91 1.96 26.55
C ARG A 200 -12.23 2.03 27.34
N LYS A 201 -12.63 3.24 27.75
CA LYS A 201 -13.96 3.49 28.33
C LYS A 201 -15.04 2.87 27.43
N GLY A 202 -16.03 2.25 28.07
CA GLY A 202 -16.80 1.17 27.47
C GLY A 202 -17.43 1.49 26.11
N ARG A 203 -17.30 0.57 25.16
CA ARG A 203 -18.03 0.62 23.89
C ARG A 203 -19.53 0.53 24.19
N ARG A 204 -20.26 1.65 24.12
CA ARG A 204 -21.72 1.63 24.09
C ARG A 204 -22.17 1.00 22.77
N LEU A 205 -22.53 -0.28 22.82
CA LEU A 205 -23.16 -1.00 21.70
C LEU A 205 -24.52 -0.34 21.43
N GLY A 206 -24.57 0.54 20.43
CA GLY A 206 -25.77 1.31 20.08
C GLY A 206 -25.51 2.71 19.49
N GLY A 207 -24.32 3.29 19.68
CA GLY A 207 -23.96 4.59 19.08
C GLY A 207 -23.02 4.45 17.87
N PHE A 208 -23.14 5.37 16.89
CA PHE A 208 -22.18 5.47 15.79
C PHE A 208 -20.73 5.68 16.31
N PRO A 209 -19.69 5.14 15.64
CA PRO A 209 -18.29 5.34 16.00
C PRO A 209 -17.85 6.81 16.01
N GLU A 210 -16.81 7.16 16.78
CA GLU A 210 -16.25 8.53 16.80
C GLU A 210 -15.65 9.00 15.46
N TRP A 211 -15.32 8.07 14.54
CA TRP A 211 -14.87 8.45 13.19
C TRP A 211 -16.02 8.93 12.29
N VAL A 212 -17.29 8.72 12.71
CA VAL A 212 -18.49 9.30 12.10
C VAL A 212 -18.76 10.63 12.81
N SER A 213 -18.47 11.75 12.15
CA SER A 213 -18.65 13.09 12.71
C SER A 213 -20.13 13.40 13.00
N GLU A 214 -20.41 14.32 13.92
CA GLU A 214 -21.76 14.85 14.21
C GLU A 214 -22.59 15.12 12.93
N LYS A 215 -22.03 15.81 11.94
CA LYS A 215 -22.72 16.09 10.66
C LYS A 215 -22.91 14.85 9.76
N ALA A 216 -22.11 13.80 9.92
CA ALA A 216 -22.36 12.52 9.26
C ALA A 216 -23.37 11.66 10.05
N ARG A 217 -23.46 11.86 11.37
CA ARG A 217 -24.40 11.22 12.30
C ARG A 217 -25.82 11.72 12.04
N ARG A 218 -26.02 13.05 12.11
CA ARG A 218 -27.30 13.72 11.88
C ARG A 218 -27.88 13.41 10.50
N VAL A 219 -27.08 13.44 9.44
CA VAL A 219 -27.57 13.06 8.10
C VAL A 219 -27.99 11.58 8.00
N LEU A 220 -27.50 10.69 8.87
CA LEU A 220 -27.98 9.30 8.97
C LEU A 220 -29.16 9.14 9.97
N GLU A 221 -29.68 10.26 10.47
CA GLU A 221 -30.74 10.43 11.49
C GLU A 221 -31.74 11.56 11.10
N GLU A 222 -31.59 12.18 9.92
CA GLU A 222 -32.40 13.29 9.38
C GLU A 222 -33.15 12.79 8.13
N ASP A 223 -34.48 12.88 8.13
CA ASP A 223 -35.36 12.36 7.07
C ASP A 223 -35.59 13.34 5.90
N GLU A 224 -35.10 14.59 6.02
CA GLU A 224 -35.37 15.68 5.07
C GLU A 224 -34.12 16.01 4.22
N TYR A 225 -34.02 15.35 3.07
CA TYR A 225 -33.05 15.63 2.02
C TYR A 225 -33.67 16.53 0.94
N ASP A 226 -32.88 17.42 0.34
CA ASP A 226 -33.35 18.21 -0.82
C ASP A 226 -33.68 17.25 -1.99
N PRO A 227 -34.94 17.18 -2.45
CA PRO A 227 -35.33 16.22 -3.48
C PRO A 227 -34.68 16.45 -4.85
N SER A 228 -34.09 17.63 -5.10
CA SER A 228 -33.50 17.99 -6.39
C SER A 228 -32.10 17.42 -6.63
N ASP A 229 -31.38 17.04 -5.58
CA ASP A 229 -30.01 16.48 -5.63
C ASP A 229 -29.96 14.93 -5.51
N ILE A 230 -31.11 14.25 -5.47
CA ILE A 230 -31.20 12.80 -5.25
C ILE A 230 -31.28 12.04 -6.59
N ILE A 231 -30.34 11.14 -6.84
CA ILE A 231 -30.42 10.19 -7.95
C ILE A 231 -31.34 9.03 -7.53
N THR A 232 -32.50 8.90 -8.16
CA THR A 232 -33.44 7.79 -7.90
C THR A 232 -33.17 6.60 -8.82
N VAL A 233 -33.11 5.40 -8.25
CA VAL A 233 -32.97 4.12 -8.94
C VAL A 233 -34.25 3.31 -8.71
N ALA A 234 -34.93 2.89 -9.78
CA ALA A 234 -36.18 2.15 -9.69
C ALA A 234 -36.28 1.08 -10.80
N ALA A 235 -36.46 -0.19 -10.42
CA ALA A 235 -36.47 -1.32 -11.36
C ALA A 235 -37.66 -1.30 -12.32
N ASP A 236 -38.73 -0.57 -12.00
CA ASP A 236 -39.90 -0.33 -12.84
C ASP A 236 -39.70 0.77 -13.91
N GLY A 237 -38.58 1.49 -13.87
CA GLY A 237 -38.30 2.64 -14.73
C GLY A 237 -38.91 3.97 -14.25
N SER A 238 -39.45 4.04 -13.03
CA SER A 238 -40.00 5.29 -12.44
C SER A 238 -38.95 6.26 -11.89
N GLY A 239 -37.68 5.86 -11.86
CA GLY A 239 -36.53 6.65 -11.39
C GLY A 239 -35.68 7.22 -12.53
N ASN A 240 -34.55 7.84 -12.18
CA ASN A 240 -33.56 8.33 -13.14
C ASN A 240 -32.79 7.16 -13.82
N PHE A 241 -32.63 6.05 -13.12
CA PHE A 241 -31.94 4.85 -13.58
C PHE A 241 -32.70 3.58 -13.17
N THR A 242 -32.51 2.49 -13.92
CA THR A 242 -33.02 1.15 -13.59
C THR A 242 -32.03 0.32 -12.78
N THR A 243 -30.72 0.59 -12.88
CA THR A 243 -29.67 -0.10 -12.13
C THR A 243 -28.92 0.82 -11.17
N VAL A 244 -28.38 0.26 -10.10
CA VAL A 244 -27.53 0.96 -9.12
C VAL A 244 -26.17 1.28 -9.74
N SER A 245 -25.65 0.38 -10.58
CA SER A 245 -24.38 0.53 -11.30
C SER A 245 -24.37 1.71 -12.28
N ASP A 246 -25.48 1.98 -12.97
CA ASP A 246 -25.60 3.14 -13.87
C ASP A 246 -25.66 4.46 -13.08
N ALA A 247 -26.41 4.51 -11.98
CA ALA A 247 -26.46 5.68 -11.10
C ALA A 247 -25.08 6.02 -10.48
N ILE A 248 -24.31 5.01 -10.08
CA ILE A 248 -22.92 5.17 -9.64
C ILE A 248 -22.02 5.65 -10.78
N SER A 249 -22.25 5.16 -12.00
CA SER A 249 -21.50 5.56 -13.20
C SER A 249 -21.78 7.01 -13.61
N PHE A 250 -23.01 7.50 -13.40
CA PHE A 250 -23.42 8.89 -13.62
C PHE A 250 -22.88 9.86 -12.55
N ALA A 251 -22.81 9.44 -11.28
CA ALA A 251 -22.40 10.29 -10.16
C ALA A 251 -21.02 11.00 -10.39
N PRO A 252 -20.85 12.26 -9.96
CA PRO A 252 -19.66 13.06 -10.26
C PRO A 252 -18.33 12.45 -9.77
N ASN A 253 -17.31 12.50 -10.62
CA ASN A 253 -15.97 11.98 -10.31
C ASN A 253 -15.21 12.93 -9.37
N ASN A 254 -14.66 12.40 -8.28
CA ASN A 254 -13.89 13.12 -7.26
C ASN A 254 -14.66 14.28 -6.58
N SER A 255 -16.00 14.19 -6.52
CA SER A 255 -16.86 15.13 -5.79
C SER A 255 -16.45 15.29 -4.32
N TYR A 256 -16.35 16.54 -3.86
CA TYR A 256 -16.24 16.89 -2.44
C TYR A 256 -17.59 16.75 -1.72
N ASP A 257 -18.67 17.10 -2.42
CA ASP A 257 -20.05 17.00 -1.96
C ASP A 257 -20.56 15.56 -2.08
N ARG A 258 -21.62 15.24 -1.34
CA ARG A 258 -22.18 13.89 -1.27
C ARG A 258 -23.19 13.70 -2.40
N THR A 259 -23.05 12.63 -3.17
CA THR A 259 -24.09 12.19 -4.11
C THR A 259 -24.93 11.12 -3.45
N ILE A 260 -26.25 11.34 -3.38
CA ILE A 260 -27.18 10.40 -2.79
C ILE A 260 -27.84 9.60 -3.91
N ILE A 261 -27.77 8.27 -3.80
CA ILE A 261 -28.44 7.34 -4.68
C ILE A 261 -29.51 6.63 -3.85
N TYR A 262 -30.77 6.91 -4.18
CA TYR A 262 -31.94 6.36 -3.51
C TYR A 262 -32.49 5.18 -4.33
N ILE A 263 -32.48 3.99 -3.76
CA ILE A 263 -32.85 2.75 -4.43
C ILE A 263 -34.23 2.33 -3.93
N ARG A 264 -35.24 2.36 -4.82
CA ARG A 264 -36.62 2.00 -4.45
C ARG A 264 -36.76 0.52 -4.04
N GLU A 265 -37.92 0.15 -3.52
CA GLU A 265 -38.27 -1.25 -3.29
C GLU A 265 -38.19 -2.06 -4.59
N GLY A 266 -37.69 -3.30 -4.48
CA GLY A 266 -37.37 -4.12 -5.64
C GLY A 266 -36.20 -5.06 -5.41
N VAL A 267 -36.04 -5.99 -6.35
CA VAL A 267 -34.95 -6.97 -6.37
C VAL A 267 -34.04 -6.65 -7.55
N TYR A 268 -32.80 -6.27 -7.24
CA TYR A 268 -31.78 -5.85 -8.20
C TYR A 268 -30.70 -6.95 -8.28
N GLU A 269 -30.72 -7.78 -9.32
CA GLU A 269 -29.67 -8.80 -9.54
C GLU A 269 -28.46 -8.20 -10.27
N GLU A 270 -27.60 -7.51 -9.52
CA GLU A 270 -26.39 -6.88 -10.05
C GLU A 270 -25.19 -6.93 -9.09
N TYR A 271 -23.98 -6.75 -9.63
CA TYR A 271 -22.73 -6.70 -8.86
C TYR A 271 -22.19 -5.28 -8.85
N VAL A 272 -22.62 -4.52 -7.85
CA VAL A 272 -22.28 -3.11 -7.70
C VAL A 272 -20.81 -2.99 -7.30
N ASN A 273 -19.96 -2.50 -8.19
CA ASN A 273 -18.61 -2.05 -7.85
C ASN A 273 -18.57 -0.52 -7.82
N ILE A 274 -18.05 0.07 -6.74
CA ILE A 274 -17.80 1.52 -6.63
C ILE A 274 -16.33 1.82 -6.98
N PRO A 275 -16.05 2.43 -8.15
CA PRO A 275 -14.68 2.78 -8.57
C PRO A 275 -14.02 3.83 -7.66
N GLN A 276 -12.68 3.86 -7.64
CA GLN A 276 -11.90 4.76 -6.77
C GLN A 276 -12.23 6.26 -6.94
N ASN A 277 -12.59 6.68 -8.16
CA ASN A 277 -12.93 8.07 -8.49
C ASN A 277 -14.40 8.43 -8.18
N LYS A 278 -15.25 7.48 -7.76
CA LYS A 278 -16.62 7.76 -7.29
C LYS A 278 -16.57 8.00 -5.78
N THR A 279 -16.61 9.26 -5.38
CA THR A 279 -16.31 9.71 -4.02
C THR A 279 -17.56 10.24 -3.32
N ASN A 280 -17.67 10.01 -2.00
CA ASN A 280 -18.76 10.51 -1.16
C ASN A 280 -20.19 10.05 -1.56
N ILE A 281 -20.29 8.93 -2.27
CA ILE A 281 -21.56 8.28 -2.62
C ILE A 281 -22.28 7.74 -1.38
N VAL A 282 -23.57 8.01 -1.23
CA VAL A 282 -24.43 7.40 -0.20
C VAL A 282 -25.47 6.54 -0.90
N LEU A 283 -25.62 5.28 -0.46
CA LEU A 283 -26.70 4.39 -0.91
C LEU A 283 -27.78 4.34 0.18
N LEU A 284 -28.99 4.77 -0.18
CA LEU A 284 -30.22 4.68 0.63
C LEU A 284 -31.23 3.78 -0.09
N GLY A 285 -32.28 3.36 0.62
CA GLY A 285 -33.41 2.66 0.01
C GLY A 285 -34.65 2.62 0.89
N ASP A 286 -35.77 2.14 0.34
CA ASP A 286 -37.08 2.19 0.98
C ASP A 286 -37.15 1.37 2.29
N GLY A 287 -36.36 0.30 2.42
CA GLY A 287 -36.30 -0.47 3.67
C GLY A 287 -35.52 -1.78 3.60
N ALA A 288 -34.92 -2.17 4.73
CA ALA A 288 -34.36 -3.52 4.88
C ALA A 288 -35.48 -4.57 4.77
N GLY A 289 -35.35 -5.47 3.80
CA GLY A 289 -36.35 -6.46 3.41
C GLY A 289 -37.09 -6.15 2.11
N VAL A 290 -37.27 -4.87 1.73
CA VAL A 290 -37.99 -4.47 0.50
C VAL A 290 -37.06 -4.01 -0.62
N THR A 291 -35.96 -3.32 -0.31
CA THR A 291 -34.90 -3.06 -1.27
C THR A 291 -33.80 -4.11 -1.10
N VAL A 292 -33.64 -4.97 -2.11
CA VAL A 292 -32.71 -6.12 -2.10
C VAL A 292 -31.81 -6.06 -3.32
N VAL A 293 -30.50 -5.90 -3.11
CA VAL A 293 -29.48 -6.13 -4.15
C VAL A 293 -28.90 -7.53 -3.93
N THR A 294 -29.00 -8.38 -4.95
CA THR A 294 -28.82 -9.84 -4.82
C THR A 294 -27.84 -10.40 -5.84
N GLY A 295 -27.13 -11.48 -5.49
CA GLY A 295 -26.13 -12.08 -6.38
C GLY A 295 -25.99 -13.59 -6.25
N SER A 296 -26.03 -14.26 -7.40
CA SER A 296 -25.80 -15.69 -7.64
C SER A 296 -24.33 -16.16 -7.67
N ARG A 297 -23.33 -15.33 -7.36
CA ARG A 297 -21.89 -15.71 -7.35
C ARG A 297 -21.44 -16.30 -6.01
N SER A 298 -21.09 -17.59 -5.96
CA SER A 298 -20.39 -18.17 -4.81
C SER A 298 -18.99 -18.73 -5.14
N PHE A 299 -18.22 -19.05 -4.09
CA PHE A 299 -16.97 -19.79 -4.20
C PHE A 299 -17.16 -21.21 -4.76
N ALA A 300 -18.35 -21.82 -4.60
CA ALA A 300 -18.64 -23.12 -5.19
C ALA A 300 -18.69 -23.01 -6.73
N ASP A 301 -19.33 -21.95 -7.26
CA ASP A 301 -19.54 -21.69 -8.70
C ASP A 301 -18.29 -21.20 -9.45
N GLY A 302 -17.12 -21.33 -8.82
CA GLY A 302 -15.84 -20.97 -9.41
C GLY A 302 -15.43 -19.52 -9.27
N TRP A 303 -16.08 -18.71 -8.42
CA TRP A 303 -15.63 -17.34 -8.12
C TRP A 303 -14.70 -17.29 -6.91
N THR A 304 -14.05 -16.14 -6.70
CA THR A 304 -13.26 -15.84 -5.50
C THR A 304 -14.15 -15.33 -4.38
N THR A 305 -13.68 -15.47 -3.13
CA THR A 305 -14.32 -14.92 -1.92
C THR A 305 -14.49 -13.38 -1.98
N PHE A 306 -13.66 -12.70 -2.77
CA PHE A 306 -13.75 -11.26 -2.99
C PHE A 306 -14.86 -10.89 -4.01
N ARG A 307 -15.05 -11.68 -5.07
CA ARG A 307 -16.04 -11.43 -6.14
C ARG A 307 -17.41 -12.05 -5.94
N SER A 308 -17.61 -12.82 -4.87
CA SER A 308 -18.92 -13.23 -4.38
C SER A 308 -19.69 -12.12 -3.62
N ALA A 309 -19.07 -10.97 -3.35
CA ALA A 309 -19.77 -9.83 -2.74
C ALA A 309 -20.66 -9.12 -3.79
N THR A 310 -21.93 -8.90 -3.46
CA THR A 310 -22.89 -8.13 -4.28
C THR A 310 -22.59 -6.64 -4.35
N VAL A 311 -22.03 -6.06 -3.28
CA VAL A 311 -21.52 -4.68 -3.28
C VAL A 311 -20.04 -4.68 -2.92
N GLY A 312 -19.21 -4.50 -3.95
CA GLY A 312 -17.77 -4.29 -3.85
C GLY A 312 -17.42 -2.81 -3.86
N LYS A 313 -16.26 -2.48 -3.28
CA LYS A 313 -15.76 -1.11 -3.28
C LYS A 313 -14.24 -1.09 -3.32
N SER A 314 -13.72 -0.61 -4.43
CA SER A 314 -12.29 -0.64 -4.71
C SER A 314 -11.46 0.24 -3.75
N HIS A 315 -11.97 1.41 -3.31
CA HIS A 315 -11.10 2.33 -2.55
C HIS A 315 -11.76 3.32 -1.57
N ARG A 316 -10.93 3.91 -0.69
CA ARG A 316 -11.33 4.88 0.34
C ARG A 316 -11.57 6.28 -0.23
N LEU A 317 -12.84 6.58 -0.49
CA LEU A 317 -13.53 7.77 0.03
C LEU A 317 -14.90 7.32 0.56
N VAL A 318 -15.57 8.07 1.43
CA VAL A 318 -16.67 7.51 2.26
C VAL A 318 -17.82 7.03 1.38
N CYS A 319 -18.28 5.80 1.61
CA CYS A 319 -19.57 5.33 1.14
C CYS A 319 -20.31 4.82 2.34
N PHE A 320 -21.47 5.41 2.61
CA PHE A 320 -22.40 4.90 3.60
C PHE A 320 -23.47 4.10 2.87
N CYS A 321 -23.76 2.93 3.42
CA CYS A 321 -24.94 2.16 3.09
C CYS A 321 -25.63 1.82 4.41
N SER A 322 -26.90 2.20 4.53
CA SER A 322 -27.68 1.99 5.73
C SER A 322 -28.21 0.55 5.77
N ARG A 323 -27.67 -0.28 6.67
CA ARG A 323 -28.20 -1.65 6.94
C ARG A 323 -29.63 -1.68 7.49
N ARG A 324 -30.26 -0.53 7.75
CA ARG A 324 -31.70 -0.42 8.07
C ARG A 324 -32.57 -0.22 6.82
N GLN A 325 -31.97 0.12 5.68
CA GLN A 325 -32.65 0.51 4.44
C GLN A 325 -32.30 -0.37 3.24
N LEU A 326 -31.14 -1.03 3.25
CA LEU A 326 -30.65 -1.85 2.13
C LEU A 326 -30.27 -3.26 2.58
N THR A 327 -30.70 -4.23 1.78
CA THR A 327 -30.43 -5.66 1.99
C THR A 327 -29.50 -6.18 0.92
N PHE A 328 -28.45 -6.87 1.33
CA PHE A 328 -27.53 -7.58 0.43
C PHE A 328 -27.66 -9.08 0.65
N ARG A 329 -27.77 -9.84 -0.45
CA ARG A 329 -27.82 -11.31 -0.46
C ARG A 329 -26.78 -11.85 -1.43
#